data_AF-A0A7C9EAB8-F1
#
_entry.id   AF-A0A7C9EAB8-F1
#
_cell.length_a   1.000
_cell.length_b   1.000
_cell.length_c   1.000
_cell.angle_alpha   90.00
_cell.angle_beta   90.00
_cell.angle_gamma   90.00
#
_symmetry.space_group_name_H-M   'P 1'
#
loop_
_entity.id
_entity.type
_entity.pdbx_description
1 polymer ?
#
loop_
_entity_poly.entity_id
_entity_poly.type
_entity_poly.pdbx_seq_one_letter_code
_entity_poly.pdbx_strand_id
1 'polypeptide(L)'
;IVTTRRVLERLVVSYFSQRMAWKLLKDAPKSAARKAERGMPKTIYFYSVTRTTFRAHFLGVAASWIVQVGVDIYKALSHLFNTKEELDEVDKRKEFELLGRKILSATIRCTASLVFAAIGAGLGALLIRPSLGQWLGCAAGDLAGPVIVAVCFDKLLHVE
;
A
#
# COMPACT_ATOMS: atom_id res chain seq x y z
N ILE A 1 -8.27 9.37 4.34
CA ILE A 1 -7.98 8.17 3.51
C ILE A 1 -9.16 7.81 2.60
N VAL A 2 -10.37 7.55 3.13
CA VAL A 2 -11.55 7.18 2.29
C VAL A 2 -11.82 8.22 1.19
N THR A 3 -11.84 9.51 1.53
CA THR A 3 -12.04 10.59 0.55
C THR A 3 -10.96 10.61 -0.54
N THR A 4 -9.68 10.53 -0.15
CA THR A 4 -8.54 10.46 -1.07
C THR A 4 -8.66 9.26 -2.01
N ARG A 5 -9.04 8.10 -1.49
CA ARG A 5 -9.32 6.91 -2.30
C ARG A 5 -10.42 7.18 -3.32
N ARG A 6 -11.56 7.75 -2.92
CA ARG A 6 -12.65 8.09 -3.85
C ARG A 6 -12.20 9.04 -4.96
N VAL A 7 -11.34 10.01 -4.64
CA VAL A 7 -10.76 10.91 -5.64
C VAL A 7 -9.87 10.12 -6.62
N LEU A 8 -8.98 9.27 -6.13
CA LEU A 8 -8.15 8.40 -6.98
C LEU A 8 -9.00 7.46 -7.85
N GLU A 9 -10.09 6.89 -7.31
CA GLU A 9 -11.02 6.05 -8.07
C GLU A 9 -11.64 6.83 -9.24
N ARG A 10 -12.07 8.08 -9.01
CA ARG A 10 -12.60 8.96 -10.07
C ARG A 10 -11.53 9.30 -11.12
N LEU A 11 -10.33 9.67 -10.69
CA LEU A 11 -9.22 9.94 -11.61
C LEU A 11 -8.89 8.73 -12.47
N VAL A 12 -8.91 7.52 -11.89
CA VAL A 12 -8.68 6.29 -12.62
C VAL A 12 -9.74 6.07 -13.71
N VAL A 13 -11.02 6.34 -13.44
CA VAL A 13 -12.09 6.21 -14.44
C VAL A 13 -11.98 7.28 -15.53
N SER A 14 -11.61 8.51 -15.17
CA SER A 14 -11.55 9.64 -16.11
C SER A 14 -10.32 9.62 -17.03
N TYR A 15 -9.15 9.22 -16.51
CA TYR A 15 -7.87 9.36 -17.22
C TYR A 15 -7.31 8.06 -17.79
N PHE A 16 -7.72 6.89 -17.27
CA PHE A 16 -7.20 5.61 -17.76
C PHE A 16 -8.22 4.91 -18.67
N SER A 17 -7.72 4.00 -19.51
CA SER A 17 -8.59 3.13 -20.29
C SER A 17 -9.55 2.35 -19.38
N GLN A 18 -10.77 2.12 -19.87
CA GLN A 18 -11.80 1.31 -19.19
C GLN A 18 -11.25 -0.03 -18.67
N ARG A 19 -10.37 -0.66 -19.45
CA ARG A 19 -9.72 -1.93 -19.08
C ARG A 19 -8.78 -1.80 -17.88
N MET A 20 -8.06 -0.68 -17.76
CA MET A 20 -7.19 -0.44 -16.62
C MET A 20 -7.99 -0.06 -15.38
N ALA A 21 -8.98 0.81 -15.54
CA ALA A 21 -9.89 1.19 -14.45
C ALA A 21 -10.58 -0.05 -13.85
N TRP A 22 -11.09 -0.95 -14.69
CA TRP A 22 -11.69 -2.21 -14.25
C TRP A 22 -10.72 -3.14 -13.50
N LYS A 23 -9.41 -3.05 -13.75
CA LYS A 23 -8.41 -3.85 -13.03
C LYS A 23 -8.06 -3.25 -11.68
N LEU A 24 -8.01 -1.92 -11.58
CA LEU A 24 -7.68 -1.19 -10.34
C LEU A 24 -8.87 -1.10 -9.38
N LEU A 25 -10.09 -1.01 -9.89
CA LEU A 25 -11.33 -0.94 -9.11
C LEU A 25 -11.97 -2.32 -8.88
N LYS A 26 -11.22 -3.39 -9.14
CA LYS A 26 -11.77 -4.74 -9.17
C LYS A 26 -12.16 -5.22 -7.78
N ASP A 27 -13.33 -5.84 -7.68
CA ASP A 27 -13.72 -6.67 -6.54
C ASP A 27 -12.87 -7.97 -6.55
N ALA A 28 -11.82 -7.98 -5.72
CA ALA A 28 -10.86 -9.07 -5.64
C ALA A 28 -11.47 -10.38 -5.07
N PRO A 29 -12.26 -10.38 -3.98
CA PRO A 29 -12.90 -11.59 -3.46
C PRO A 29 -13.79 -12.27 -4.50
N LYS A 30 -14.68 -11.52 -5.16
CA LYS A 30 -15.55 -12.07 -6.22
C LYS A 30 -14.72 -12.54 -7.41
N SER A 31 -13.62 -11.84 -7.74
CA SER A 31 -12.73 -12.30 -8.80
C SER A 31 -11.99 -13.59 -8.45
N ALA A 32 -11.68 -13.85 -7.18
CA ALA A 32 -11.03 -15.07 -6.73
C ALA A 32 -11.98 -16.28 -6.80
N ALA A 33 -13.25 -16.09 -6.45
CA ALA A 33 -14.30 -17.11 -6.64
C ALA A 33 -14.44 -17.52 -8.11
N ARG A 34 -14.66 -16.55 -9.02
CA ARG A 34 -14.75 -16.83 -10.48
C ARG A 34 -13.51 -17.46 -11.10
N LYS A 35 -12.36 -17.36 -10.43
CA LYS A 35 -11.11 -17.98 -10.88
C LYS A 35 -10.99 -19.41 -10.38
N ALA A 36 -11.48 -19.69 -9.18
CA ALA A 36 -11.50 -21.05 -8.64
C ALA A 36 -12.41 -21.96 -9.47
N GLU A 37 -13.55 -21.43 -9.92
CA GLU A 37 -14.51 -22.15 -10.78
C GLU A 37 -13.93 -22.60 -12.14
N ARG A 38 -12.82 -22.01 -12.60
CA ARG A 38 -12.18 -22.36 -13.88
C ARG A 38 -11.30 -23.61 -13.81
N GLY A 39 -11.17 -24.23 -12.64
CA GLY A 39 -10.36 -25.44 -12.47
C GLY A 39 -8.87 -25.26 -12.79
N MET A 40 -8.32 -24.05 -12.60
CA MET A 40 -6.91 -23.77 -12.90
C MET A 40 -5.96 -24.54 -11.97
N PRO A 41 -4.75 -24.91 -12.44
CA PRO A 41 -3.69 -25.40 -11.57
C PRO A 41 -3.40 -24.45 -10.41
N LYS A 42 -3.08 -25.00 -9.23
CA LYS A 42 -2.92 -24.23 -7.97
C LYS A 42 -1.93 -23.07 -8.08
N THR A 43 -0.81 -23.27 -8.76
CA THR A 43 0.23 -22.23 -8.96
C THR A 43 -0.28 -21.06 -9.82
N ILE A 44 -0.99 -21.38 -10.91
CA ILE A 44 -1.60 -20.39 -11.80
C ILE A 44 -2.73 -19.65 -11.07
N TYR A 45 -3.53 -20.37 -10.30
CA TYR A 45 -4.58 -19.78 -9.46
C TYR A 45 -3.99 -18.78 -8.46
N PHE A 46 -2.99 -19.21 -7.68
CA PHE A 46 -2.28 -18.38 -6.73
C PHE A 46 -1.75 -17.10 -7.38
N TYR A 47 -0.92 -17.23 -8.42
CA TYR A 47 -0.33 -16.09 -9.11
C TYR A 47 -1.41 -15.13 -9.67
N SER A 48 -2.48 -15.69 -10.22
CA SER A 48 -3.58 -14.92 -10.78
C SER A 48 -4.33 -14.13 -9.72
N VAL A 49 -4.61 -14.72 -8.55
CA VAL A 49 -5.24 -14.05 -7.40
C VAL A 49 -4.32 -12.97 -6.85
N THR A 50 -3.06 -13.29 -6.56
CA THR A 50 -2.04 -12.34 -6.08
C THR A 50 -1.95 -11.10 -6.97
N ARG A 51 -1.80 -11.29 -8.29
CA ARG A 51 -1.74 -10.19 -9.27
C ARG A 51 -3.01 -9.35 -9.31
N THR A 52 -4.16 -9.95 -9.05
CA THR A 52 -5.45 -9.24 -9.07
C THR A 52 -5.66 -8.44 -7.79
N THR A 53 -5.33 -9.03 -6.64
CA THR A 53 -5.36 -8.35 -5.36
C THR A 53 -4.39 -7.17 -5.37
N PHE A 54 -3.16 -7.33 -5.86
CA PHE A 54 -2.19 -6.24 -5.97
C PHE A 54 -2.78 -5.02 -6.68
N ARG A 55 -3.42 -5.22 -7.82
CA ARG A 55 -4.04 -4.13 -8.59
C ARG A 55 -5.27 -3.55 -7.89
N ALA A 56 -6.12 -4.40 -7.33
CA ALA A 56 -7.34 -3.97 -6.64
C ALA A 56 -7.06 -3.20 -5.34
N HIS A 57 -5.96 -3.54 -4.66
CA HIS A 57 -5.59 -2.95 -3.38
C HIS A 57 -4.70 -1.70 -3.53
N PHE A 58 -4.06 -1.53 -4.69
CA PHE A 58 -3.14 -0.43 -5.00
C PHE A 58 -3.71 0.95 -4.67
N LEU A 59 -4.94 1.26 -5.08
CA LEU A 59 -5.53 2.59 -4.83
C LEU A 59 -5.78 2.87 -3.35
N GLY A 60 -6.08 1.83 -2.56
CA GLY A 60 -6.21 1.94 -1.11
C GLY A 60 -4.88 2.31 -0.46
N VAL A 61 -3.82 1.60 -0.83
CA VAL A 61 -2.46 1.86 -0.32
C VAL A 61 -1.95 3.22 -0.79
N ALA A 62 -2.14 3.57 -2.07
CA ALA A 62 -1.75 4.87 -2.61
C ALA A 62 -2.46 6.02 -1.89
N ALA A 63 -3.76 5.88 -1.59
CA ALA A 63 -4.49 6.86 -0.80
C ALA A 63 -3.93 7.02 0.62
N SER A 64 -3.53 5.92 1.26
CA SER A 64 -2.88 5.94 2.58
C SER A 64 -1.53 6.66 2.52
N TRP A 65 -0.70 6.33 1.54
CA TRP A 65 0.61 6.95 1.32
C TRP A 65 0.50 8.46 1.06
N ILE A 66 -0.41 8.90 0.17
CA ILE A 66 -0.62 10.33 -0.13
C ILE A 66 -1.00 11.09 1.14
N VAL A 67 -1.88 10.53 1.98
CA VAL A 67 -2.30 11.19 3.23
C VAL A 67 -1.14 11.29 4.21
N GLN A 68 -0.36 10.21 4.39
CA GLN A 68 0.77 10.20 5.32
C GLN A 68 1.84 11.21 4.89
N VAL A 69 2.29 11.11 3.63
CA VAL A 69 3.31 12.01 3.06
C VAL A 69 2.81 13.45 3.05
N GLY A 70 1.54 13.69 2.70
CA GLY A 70 0.95 15.03 2.70
C GLY A 70 0.94 15.68 4.09
N VAL A 71 0.64 14.90 5.14
CA VAL A 71 0.68 15.39 6.53
C VAL A 71 2.12 15.68 6.97
N ASP A 72 3.09 14.83 6.62
CA ASP A 72 4.49 15.05 6.98
C ASP A 72 5.08 16.27 6.27
N ILE A 73 4.76 16.46 4.98
CA ILE A 73 5.14 17.66 4.23
C ILE A 73 4.48 18.90 4.84
N TYR A 74 3.18 18.86 5.13
CA TYR A 74 2.48 19.99 5.73
C TYR A 74 3.11 20.40 7.07
N LYS A 75 3.45 19.42 7.93
CA LYS A 75 4.13 19.68 9.20
C LYS A 75 5.50 20.33 8.99
N ALA A 76 6.31 19.78 8.09
CA ALA A 76 7.63 20.34 7.78
C ALA A 76 7.52 21.78 7.23
N LEU A 77 6.62 22.03 6.28
CA LEU A 77 6.39 23.38 5.76
C LEU A 77 5.86 24.34 6.83
N SER A 78 4.92 23.89 7.68
CA SER A 78 4.38 24.72 8.75
C SER A 78 5.45 25.12 9.76
N HIS A 79 6.40 24.24 10.06
CA HIS A 79 7.53 24.55 10.92
C HIS A 79 8.46 25.58 10.25
N LEU A 80 8.81 25.37 8.98
CA LEU A 80 9.64 26.30 8.20
C LEU A 80 9.02 27.70 8.06
N PHE A 81 7.69 27.81 7.91
CA PHE A 81 7.02 29.10 7.73
C PHE A 81 6.75 29.84 9.05
N ASN A 82 6.51 29.11 10.15
CA ASN A 82 6.26 29.73 11.46
C ASN A 82 7.57 30.16 12.16
N THR A 83 8.68 29.47 11.93
CA THR A 83 9.99 29.81 12.53
C THR A 83 10.77 30.78 11.63
N LYS A 84 10.12 31.88 11.25
CA LYS A 84 10.59 32.80 10.21
C LYS A 84 11.74 33.74 10.63
N GLU A 85 12.22 33.66 11.88
CA GLU A 85 13.21 34.64 12.39
C GLU A 85 14.64 34.13 12.63
N GLU A 86 14.93 32.84 12.89
CA GLU A 86 16.32 32.41 13.17
C GLU A 86 16.66 30.94 12.80
N LEU A 87 16.03 30.34 11.77
CA LEU A 87 16.41 28.97 11.37
C LEU A 87 17.67 28.96 10.48
N ASP A 88 18.81 28.60 11.06
CA ASP A 88 20.10 28.46 10.40
C ASP A 88 20.04 27.45 9.23
N GLU A 89 20.90 27.60 8.21
CA GLU A 89 20.91 26.68 7.05
C GLU A 89 21.09 25.21 7.45
N VAL A 90 21.84 24.98 8.53
CA VAL A 90 22.09 23.66 9.11
C VAL A 90 20.80 23.01 9.60
N ASP A 91 19.89 23.78 10.18
CA ASP A 91 18.67 23.26 10.79
C ASP A 91 17.61 22.95 9.72
N LYS A 92 17.52 23.78 8.67
CA LYS A 92 16.73 23.49 7.46
C LYS A 92 17.16 22.16 6.83
N ARG A 93 18.47 21.92 6.69
CA ARG A 93 18.97 20.64 6.14
C ARG A 93 18.55 19.44 6.97
N LYS A 94 18.62 19.55 8.30
CA LYS A 94 18.16 18.48 9.23
C LYS A 94 16.66 18.21 9.10
N GLU A 95 15.84 19.24 8.95
CA GLU A 95 14.41 19.08 8.73
C GLU A 95 14.09 18.37 7.40
N PHE A 96 14.77 18.74 6.32
CA PHE A 96 14.61 18.07 5.03
C PHE A 96 15.10 16.62 5.06
N GLU A 97 16.20 16.33 5.75
CA GLU A 97 16.69 14.97 5.94
C GLU A 97 15.67 14.13 6.74
N LEU A 98 15.13 14.68 7.83
CA LEU A 98 14.09 14.04 8.63
C LEU A 98 12.82 13.78 7.81
N LEU A 99 12.39 14.75 7.00
CA LEU A 99 11.26 14.59 6.08
C LEU A 99 11.54 13.48 5.06
N GLY A 100 12.75 13.45 4.48
CA GLY A 100 13.17 12.40 3.55
C GLY A 100 13.10 11.00 4.19
N ARG A 101 13.60 10.86 5.43
CA ARG A 101 13.52 9.61 6.20
C ARG A 101 12.07 9.19 6.49
N LYS A 102 11.18 10.14 6.81
CA LYS A 102 9.74 9.87 7.02
C LYS A 102 9.05 9.40 5.75
N ILE A 103 9.29 10.08 4.61
CA ILE A 103 8.73 9.69 3.31
C ILE A 103 9.23 8.31 2.90
N LEU A 104 10.52 8.03 3.08
CA LEU A 104 11.10 6.72 2.80
C LEU A 104 10.45 5.64 3.67
N SER A 105 10.36 5.87 4.99
CA SER A 105 9.70 4.94 5.93
C SER A 105 8.24 4.68 5.56
N ALA A 106 7.47 5.72 5.26
CA ALA A 106 6.08 5.61 4.81
C ALA A 106 5.98 4.82 3.49
N THR A 107 6.89 5.06 2.55
CA THR A 107 6.94 4.35 1.27
C THR A 107 7.22 2.87 1.48
N ILE A 108 8.24 2.51 2.26
CA ILE A 108 8.59 1.11 2.54
C ILE A 108 7.43 0.40 3.27
N ARG A 109 6.79 1.04 4.25
CA ARG A 109 5.63 0.47 4.95
C ARG A 109 4.46 0.23 4.00
N CYS A 110 4.13 1.21 3.16
CA CYS A 110 3.03 1.10 2.20
C CYS A 110 3.30 0.03 1.13
N THR A 111 4.53 -0.04 0.59
CA THR A 111 4.88 -1.07 -0.39
C THR A 111 4.87 -2.47 0.24
N ALA A 112 5.34 -2.60 1.48
CA ALA A 112 5.25 -3.84 2.24
C ALA A 112 3.79 -4.27 2.42
N SER A 113 2.93 -3.38 2.94
CA SER A 113 1.49 -3.65 3.09
C SER A 113 0.89 -4.15 1.77
N LEU A 114 1.17 -3.49 0.64
CA LEU A 114 0.66 -3.90 -0.67
C LEU A 114 1.14 -5.29 -1.11
N VAL A 115 2.44 -5.57 -0.96
CA VAL A 115 3.04 -6.85 -1.37
C VAL A 115 2.54 -8.00 -0.50
N PHE A 116 2.57 -7.83 0.82
CA PHE A 116 2.11 -8.84 1.76
C PHE A 116 0.59 -9.05 1.67
N ALA A 117 -0.22 -8.00 1.47
CA ALA A 117 -1.64 -8.13 1.19
C ALA A 117 -1.90 -8.95 -0.08
N ALA A 118 -1.13 -8.71 -1.15
CA ALA A 118 -1.28 -9.46 -2.40
C ALA A 118 -0.92 -10.95 -2.23
N ILE A 119 0.22 -11.24 -1.59
CA ILE A 119 0.68 -12.62 -1.33
C ILE A 119 -0.28 -13.34 -0.39
N GLY A 120 -0.63 -12.70 0.73
CA GLY A 120 -1.56 -13.22 1.72
C GLY A 120 -2.92 -13.54 1.11
N ALA A 121 -3.44 -12.69 0.23
CA ALA A 121 -4.68 -12.95 -0.49
C ALA A 121 -4.59 -14.16 -1.43
N GLY A 122 -3.46 -14.34 -2.12
CA GLY A 122 -3.22 -15.52 -2.94
C GLY A 122 -3.20 -16.80 -2.11
N LEU A 123 -2.47 -16.80 -0.98
CA LEU A 123 -2.38 -17.95 -0.07
C LEU A 123 -3.72 -18.25 0.59
N GLY A 124 -4.40 -17.23 1.11
CA GLY A 124 -5.69 -17.38 1.78
C GLY A 124 -6.77 -17.92 0.83
N ALA A 125 -6.80 -17.45 -0.43
CA ALA A 125 -7.72 -17.98 -1.44
C ALA A 125 -7.46 -19.46 -1.76
N LEU A 126 -6.20 -19.90 -1.67
CA LEU A 126 -5.79 -21.28 -1.94
C LEU A 126 -6.12 -22.23 -0.79
N LEU A 127 -5.98 -21.79 0.46
CA LEU A 127 -6.02 -22.67 1.64
C LEU A 127 -7.39 -22.77 2.33
N ILE A 128 -8.23 -21.72 2.25
CA ILE A 128 -9.48 -21.65 3.03
C ILE A 128 -10.70 -21.81 2.11
N ARG A 129 -11.15 -20.68 1.53
CA ARG A 129 -12.23 -20.58 0.56
C ARG A 129 -11.89 -19.43 -0.39
N PRO A 130 -12.16 -19.54 -1.70
CA PRO A 130 -11.71 -18.57 -2.70
C PRO A 130 -12.01 -17.10 -2.37
N SER A 131 -13.25 -16.78 -1.97
CA SER A 131 -13.67 -15.40 -1.68
C SER A 131 -13.24 -14.97 -0.27
N LEU A 132 -13.65 -15.72 0.76
CA LEU A 132 -13.39 -15.39 2.16
C LEU A 132 -11.90 -15.42 2.49
N GLY A 133 -11.19 -16.44 2.00
CA GLY A 133 -9.75 -16.60 2.18
C GLY A 133 -8.94 -15.53 1.46
N GLN A 134 -9.38 -15.07 0.27
CA GLN A 134 -8.76 -13.91 -0.38
C GLN A 134 -8.89 -12.66 0.50
N TRP A 135 -10.08 -12.39 1.04
CA TRP A 135 -10.32 -11.21 1.86
C TRP A 135 -9.53 -11.26 3.18
N LEU A 136 -9.60 -12.39 3.89
CA LEU A 136 -8.85 -12.61 5.14
C LEU A 136 -7.34 -12.52 4.92
N GLY A 137 -6.83 -13.20 3.90
CA GLY A 137 -5.41 -13.18 3.57
C GLY A 137 -4.93 -11.79 3.15
N CYS A 138 -5.75 -11.03 2.43
CA CYS A 138 -5.46 -9.64 2.09
C CYS A 138 -5.34 -8.77 3.35
N ALA A 139 -6.31 -8.86 4.26
CA ALA A 139 -6.31 -8.07 5.49
C ALA A 139 -5.16 -8.46 6.42
N ALA A 140 -4.89 -9.76 6.59
CA ALA A 140 -3.77 -10.24 7.39
C ALA A 140 -2.42 -9.77 6.83
N GLY A 141 -2.25 -9.85 5.50
CA GLY A 141 -1.04 -9.38 4.84
C GLY A 141 -0.83 -7.87 4.92
N ASP A 142 -1.91 -7.09 4.77
CA ASP A 142 -1.87 -5.62 4.88
C ASP A 142 -1.40 -5.16 6.27
N LEU A 143 -1.87 -5.84 7.32
CA LEU A 143 -1.46 -5.56 8.70
C LEU A 143 -0.07 -6.08 9.03
N ALA A 144 0.28 -7.29 8.58
CA ALA A 144 1.55 -7.92 8.90
C ALA A 144 2.73 -7.31 8.14
N GLY A 145 2.54 -6.86 6.89
CA GLY A 145 3.62 -6.38 6.04
C GLY A 145 4.45 -5.24 6.63
N PRO A 146 3.83 -4.13 7.08
CA PRO A 146 4.54 -3.02 7.72
C PRO A 146 5.25 -3.44 9.02
N VAL A 147 4.67 -4.37 9.80
CA VAL A 147 5.25 -4.86 11.05
C VAL A 147 6.50 -5.71 10.78
N ILE A 148 6.42 -6.63 9.82
CA ILE A 148 7.56 -7.47 9.41
C ILE A 148 8.71 -6.59 8.96
N VAL A 149 8.45 -5.60 8.11
CA VAL A 149 9.48 -4.67 7.66
C VAL A 149 10.03 -3.84 8.82
N ALA A 150 9.19 -3.33 9.71
CA ALA A 150 9.67 -2.58 10.87
C ALA A 150 10.64 -3.42 11.73
N VAL A 151 10.29 -4.69 12.01
CA VAL A 151 11.16 -5.61 12.75
C VAL A 151 12.43 -5.94 11.98
N CYS A 152 12.35 -6.16 10.67
CA CYS A 152 13.54 -6.43 9.85
C CYS A 152 14.49 -5.24 9.80
N PHE A 153 13.97 -4.01 9.67
CA PHE A 153 14.79 -2.80 9.70
C PHE A 153 15.41 -2.55 11.07
N ASP A 154 14.66 -2.76 12.15
CA ASP A 154 15.17 -2.61 13.51
C ASP A 154 16.29 -3.62 13.80
N LYS A 155 16.11 -4.87 13.37
CA LYS A 155 17.16 -5.90 13.44
C LYS A 155 18.35 -5.61 12.53
N LEU A 156 18.15 -5.01 11.36
CA LEU A 156 19.24 -4.67 10.45
C LEU A 156 20.07 -3.49 10.97
N LEU A 157 19.42 -2.51 11.62
CA LEU A 157 20.06 -1.31 12.18
C LEU A 157 20.74 -1.56 13.53
N HIS A 158 20.34 -2.57 14.30
CA HIS A 158 21.00 -2.97 15.56
C HIS A 158 22.13 -4.02 15.37
N VAL A 159 22.46 -4.39 14.13
CA VAL A 159 23.55 -5.32 13.80
C VAL A 159 24.81 -4.58 13.31
N GLU A 160 24.78 -3.24 13.29
CA GLU A 160 25.98 -2.37 13.26
C GLU A 160 26.37 -1.94 14.68
#